data_AF-A0A6A5V1P1-F1
#
_entry.id   AF-A0A6A5V1P1-F1
#
_cell.length_a   1.000
_cell.length_b   1.000
_cell.length_c   1.000
_cell.angle_alpha   90.00
_cell.angle_beta   90.00
_cell.angle_gamma   90.00
#
_symmetry.space_group_name_H-M   'P 1'
#
loop_
_entity.id
_entity.type
_entity.pdbx_description
1 polymer ?
#
loop_
_entity_poly.entity_id
_entity_poly.type
_entity_poly.pdbx_seq_one_letter_code
_entity_poly.pdbx_strand_id
1 'polypeptide(L)'
;MSAPPEYPQSSASVAPVADPTSSRPQPSSPIDPDEDEFDMLTAFFAWIVRRQKTERRQAEFQHAKEVAEENHWTLGDLKTMADTQSDLYKLATGPNCMIPDGIVRSLGRFQKQFKVVYRRDKEAADTLRNIGGEGGFFRNNPGF
;
A
#
# COMPACT_ATOMS: atom_id res chain seq x y z
N MET A 1 27.60 30.08 -51.68
CA MET A 1 26.60 29.70 -52.69
C MET A 1 25.54 28.87 -51.99
N SER A 2 24.35 29.43 -51.81
CA SER A 2 23.20 28.78 -51.18
C SER A 2 22.52 27.82 -52.15
N ALA A 3 22.06 26.67 -51.67
CA ALA A 3 21.11 25.81 -52.36
C ALA A 3 19.89 25.52 -51.45
N PRO A 4 18.65 25.53 -51.96
CA PRO A 4 17.38 25.50 -51.22
C PRO A 4 16.89 24.05 -50.90
N PRO A 5 15.78 23.87 -50.15
CA PRO A 5 15.43 22.61 -49.48
C PRO A 5 14.62 21.66 -50.38
N GLU A 6 14.84 20.35 -50.21
CA GLU A 6 14.06 19.31 -50.86
C GLU A 6 13.32 18.47 -49.80
N TYR A 7 11.98 18.59 -49.80
CA TYR A 7 11.07 17.62 -49.19
C TYR A 7 10.18 17.04 -50.30
N PRO A 8 10.16 15.72 -50.45
CA PRO A 8 8.90 15.00 -50.69
C PRO A 8 8.90 13.66 -49.90
N GLN A 9 7.80 12.96 -49.62
CA GLN A 9 6.36 13.14 -49.81
C GLN A 9 5.73 12.12 -48.85
N SER A 10 4.60 12.49 -48.24
CA SER A 10 3.70 11.56 -47.56
C SER A 10 3.33 10.40 -48.49
N SER A 11 3.46 9.17 -47.99
CA SER A 11 2.70 8.03 -48.52
C SER A 11 1.94 7.40 -47.37
N ALA A 12 0.67 7.77 -47.26
CA ALA A 12 -0.29 7.13 -46.39
C ALA A 12 -0.63 5.76 -46.98
N SER A 13 -0.20 4.69 -46.32
CA SER A 13 -0.67 3.33 -46.63
C SER A 13 -1.73 2.96 -45.60
N VAL A 14 -2.98 2.91 -46.07
CA VAL A 14 -4.16 2.49 -45.32
C VAL A 14 -4.41 1.02 -45.64
N ALA A 15 -4.37 0.14 -44.64
CA ALA A 15 -4.95 -1.22 -44.67
C ALA A 15 -5.07 -1.76 -43.23
N PRO A 16 -5.87 -2.82 -42.97
CA PRO A 16 -7.29 -2.73 -42.69
C PRO A 16 -7.66 -3.18 -41.26
N VAL A 17 -8.88 -2.79 -40.88
CA VAL A 17 -9.65 -3.17 -39.69
C VAL A 17 -9.49 -4.64 -39.25
N ALA A 18 -9.17 -4.82 -37.96
CA ALA A 18 -9.39 -6.06 -37.23
C ALA A 18 -10.30 -5.78 -36.02
N ASP A 19 -11.26 -6.66 -35.85
CA ASP A 19 -12.48 -6.61 -35.06
C ASP A 19 -12.32 -6.30 -33.56
N PRO A 20 -13.33 -5.68 -32.93
CA PRO A 20 -13.35 -5.36 -31.50
C PRO A 20 -13.77 -6.58 -30.68
N THR A 21 -12.85 -7.51 -30.41
CA THR A 21 -13.03 -8.45 -29.29
C THR A 21 -12.84 -7.70 -27.97
N SER A 22 -13.95 -7.09 -27.56
CA SER A 22 -14.40 -6.87 -26.18
C SER A 22 -13.57 -7.62 -25.13
N SER A 23 -12.50 -6.97 -24.68
CA SER A 23 -12.03 -7.14 -23.31
C SER A 23 -12.59 -5.95 -22.56
N ARG A 24 -13.86 -6.09 -22.16
CA ARG A 24 -14.51 -5.20 -21.19
C ARG A 24 -13.52 -4.98 -20.05
N PRO A 25 -13.07 -3.74 -19.75
CA PRO A 25 -12.35 -3.49 -18.52
C PRO A 25 -13.30 -3.93 -17.40
N GLN A 26 -12.92 -4.95 -16.64
CA GLN A 26 -13.63 -5.25 -15.40
C GLN A 26 -13.38 -4.07 -14.47
N PRO A 27 -14.41 -3.32 -14.05
CA PRO A 27 -14.27 -2.43 -12.92
C PRO A 27 -14.41 -3.31 -11.68
N SER A 28 -13.30 -3.66 -11.04
CA SER A 28 -13.35 -4.30 -9.73
C SER A 28 -12.65 -3.41 -8.71
N SER A 29 -13.50 -2.62 -8.08
CA SER A 29 -13.30 -1.84 -6.85
C SER A 29 -12.69 -0.44 -7.01
N PRO A 30 -13.42 0.63 -6.61
CA PRO A 30 -12.81 1.90 -6.27
C PRO A 30 -12.21 1.70 -4.87
N ILE A 31 -11.06 1.04 -4.79
CA ILE A 31 -10.24 1.19 -3.60
C ILE A 31 -9.41 2.40 -3.90
N ASP A 32 -9.72 3.50 -3.21
CA ASP A 32 -8.89 4.68 -3.26
C ASP A 32 -7.50 4.24 -2.79
N PRO A 33 -6.46 4.31 -3.64
CA PRO A 33 -5.12 3.85 -3.26
C PRO A 33 -4.61 4.56 -2.00
N ASP A 34 -5.16 5.74 -1.71
CA ASP A 34 -4.88 6.54 -0.52
C ASP A 34 -5.63 6.03 0.74
N GLU A 35 -6.85 5.50 0.62
CA GLU A 35 -7.57 4.86 1.74
C GLU A 35 -6.82 3.61 2.22
N ASP A 36 -6.32 2.81 1.27
CA ASP A 36 -5.52 1.62 1.59
C ASP A 36 -4.24 1.98 2.37
N GLU A 37 -3.60 3.11 2.05
CA GLU A 37 -2.35 3.51 2.69
C GLU A 37 -2.55 4.02 4.12
N PHE A 38 -3.62 4.78 4.37
CA PHE A 38 -3.99 5.22 5.72
C PHE A 38 -4.45 4.05 6.60
N ASP A 39 -5.23 3.12 6.05
CA ASP A 39 -5.64 1.90 6.76
C ASP A 39 -4.44 0.99 7.06
N MET A 40 -3.50 0.86 6.12
CA MET A 40 -2.26 0.12 6.35
C MET A 40 -1.38 0.77 7.42
N LEU A 41 -1.28 2.11 7.45
CA LEU A 41 -0.57 2.85 8.48
C LEU A 41 -1.20 2.60 9.86
N THR A 42 -2.53 2.70 9.95
CA THR A 42 -3.30 2.43 11.17
C THR A 42 -3.09 1.01 11.66
N ALA A 43 -3.18 0.03 10.76
CA ALA A 43 -2.96 -1.38 11.06
C ALA A 43 -1.52 -1.66 11.52
N PHE A 44 -0.54 -0.98 10.91
CA PHE A 44 0.87 -1.07 11.27
C PHE A 44 1.12 -0.60 12.70
N PHE A 45 0.66 0.60 13.08
CA PHE A 45 0.82 1.10 14.44
C PHE A 45 0.03 0.26 15.45
N ALA A 46 -1.19 -0.16 15.13
CA ALA A 46 -1.97 -1.07 15.98
C ALA A 46 -1.24 -2.40 16.22
N TRP A 47 -0.53 -2.93 15.21
CA TRP A 47 0.30 -4.13 15.36
C TRP A 47 1.53 -3.89 16.24
N ILE A 48 2.21 -2.75 16.12
CA ILE A 48 3.37 -2.42 16.96
C ILE A 48 2.97 -2.21 18.41
N VAL A 49 1.92 -1.43 18.68
CA VAL A 49 1.46 -1.10 20.04
C VAL A 49 1.12 -2.39 20.79
N ARG A 50 0.37 -3.31 20.16
CA ARG A 50 0.04 -4.62 20.74
C ARG A 50 1.25 -5.49 21.09
N ARG A 51 2.40 -5.27 20.44
CA ARG A 51 3.63 -6.03 20.69
C ARG A 51 4.51 -5.45 21.80
N GLN A 52 4.23 -4.22 22.25
CA GLN A 52 5.02 -3.60 23.30
C GLN A 52 4.63 -4.16 24.67
N LYS A 53 5.63 -4.54 25.46
CA LYS A 53 5.43 -5.13 26.79
C LYS A 53 5.17 -4.10 27.88
N THR A 54 5.53 -2.84 27.65
CA THR A 54 5.44 -1.78 28.65
C THR A 54 4.49 -0.69 28.18
N GLU A 55 3.66 -0.21 29.10
CA GLU A 55 2.69 0.87 28.84
C GLU A 55 3.37 2.13 28.33
N ARG A 56 4.55 2.46 28.87
CA ARG A 56 5.35 3.59 28.38
C ARG A 56 5.69 3.47 26.89
N ARG A 57 6.15 2.30 26.45
CA ARG A 57 6.46 2.09 25.02
C ARG A 57 5.19 2.12 24.18
N GLN A 58 4.08 1.60 24.69
CA GLN A 58 2.78 1.68 24.02
C GLN A 58 2.39 3.14 23.79
N ALA A 59 2.50 3.98 24.83
CA ALA A 59 2.23 5.42 24.74
C ALA A 59 3.16 6.14 23.74
N GLU A 60 4.45 5.80 23.73
CA GLU A 60 5.41 6.38 22.76
C GLU A 60 5.05 6.03 21.30
N PHE A 61 4.61 4.80 21.02
CA PHE A 61 4.16 4.41 19.68
C PHE A 61 2.76 4.93 19.34
N GLN A 62 1.91 5.15 20.34
CA GLN A 62 0.59 5.76 20.17
C GLN A 62 0.75 7.25 19.80
N HIS A 63 1.64 7.97 20.47
CA HIS A 63 2.02 9.34 20.10
C HIS A 63 2.58 9.39 18.68
N ALA A 64 3.49 8.47 18.33
CA ALA A 64 4.03 8.39 16.97
C ALA A 64 2.96 8.11 15.91
N LYS A 65 1.91 7.35 16.25
CA LYS A 65 0.76 7.11 15.38
C LYS A 65 -0.01 8.41 15.14
N GLU A 66 -0.37 9.12 16.21
CA GLU A 66 -1.13 10.38 16.14
C GLU A 66 -0.40 11.41 15.29
N VAL A 67 0.90 11.59 15.51
CA VAL A 67 1.73 12.50 14.70
C VAL A 67 1.77 12.05 13.23
N ALA A 68 1.88 10.76 12.95
CA ALA A 68 1.90 10.26 11.58
C ALA A 68 0.56 10.49 10.86
N GLU A 69 -0.57 10.31 11.55
CA GLU A 69 -1.90 10.58 11.02
C GLU A 69 -2.12 12.08 10.78
N GLU A 70 -1.74 12.94 11.73
CA GLU A 70 -1.85 14.40 11.62
C GLU A 70 -1.03 14.98 10.48
N ASN A 71 0.16 14.42 10.24
CA ASN A 71 1.06 14.87 9.17
C ASN A 71 0.83 14.12 7.84
N HIS A 72 -0.21 13.28 7.76
CA HIS A 72 -0.55 12.45 6.60
C HIS A 72 0.65 11.64 6.08
N TRP A 73 1.46 11.11 7.00
CA TRP A 73 2.62 10.31 6.65
C TRP A 73 2.22 8.93 6.15
N THR A 74 2.86 8.52 5.07
CA THR A 74 2.68 7.19 4.50
C THR A 74 3.60 6.17 5.15
N LEU A 75 3.35 4.88 4.89
CA LEU A 75 4.32 3.84 5.22
C LEU A 75 5.68 4.09 4.52
N GLY A 76 5.68 4.66 3.32
CA GLY A 76 6.90 5.08 2.63
C GLY A 76 7.70 6.10 3.43
N ASP A 77 7.03 7.11 3.99
CA ASP A 77 7.66 8.16 4.78
C ASP A 77 8.27 7.62 6.07
N LEU A 78 7.55 6.73 6.78
CA LEU A 78 8.06 6.08 7.99
C LEU A 78 9.32 5.26 7.71
N LYS A 79 9.44 4.68 6.51
CA LYS A 79 10.66 3.97 6.09
C LYS A 79 11.82 4.93 5.92
N THR A 80 11.58 6.06 5.27
CA THR A 80 12.57 7.11 5.02
C THR A 80 13.05 7.75 6.33
N MET A 81 12.16 7.92 7.31
CA MET A 81 12.49 8.40 8.65
C MET A 81 13.49 7.51 9.41
N ALA A 82 13.64 6.24 9.04
CA ALA A 82 14.67 5.40 9.66
C ALA A 82 16.11 5.88 9.32
N ASP A 83 16.26 6.68 8.26
CA ASP A 83 17.52 7.34 7.91
C ASP A 83 17.66 8.66 8.67
N THR A 84 18.68 8.74 9.53
CA THR A 84 18.95 9.92 10.37
C THR A 84 19.39 11.14 9.59
N GLN A 85 19.80 10.97 8.33
CA GLN A 85 20.15 12.09 7.45
C GLN A 85 18.93 12.69 6.75
N SER A 86 17.80 11.97 6.74
CA SER A 86 16.58 12.44 6.08
C SER A 86 15.98 13.65 6.80
N ASP A 87 15.40 14.57 6.03
CA ASP A 87 14.71 15.72 6.61
C ASP A 87 13.43 15.30 7.34
N LEU A 88 12.80 14.20 6.90
CA LEU A 88 11.68 13.56 7.61
C LEU A 88 12.08 13.07 9.00
N TYR A 89 13.27 12.49 9.17
CA TYR A 89 13.77 12.12 10.50
C TYR A 89 13.93 13.36 11.40
N LYS A 90 14.54 14.43 10.89
CA LYS A 90 14.73 15.68 11.65
C LYS A 90 13.40 16.30 12.05
N LEU A 91 12.40 16.22 11.16
CA LEU A 91 11.03 16.67 11.43
C LEU A 91 10.40 15.83 12.56
N ALA A 92 10.46 14.50 12.44
CA ALA A 92 9.89 13.57 13.40
C ALA A 92 10.51 13.66 14.81
N THR A 93 11.83 13.81 14.91
CA THR A 93 12.53 13.99 16.19
C THR A 93 12.57 15.44 16.66
N GLY A 94 12.11 16.37 15.82
CA GLY A 94 12.15 17.80 16.06
C GLY A 94 11.15 18.25 17.14
N PRO A 95 11.20 19.53 17.52
CA PRO A 95 10.35 20.08 18.58
C PRO A 95 8.85 20.03 18.28
N ASN A 96 8.46 19.89 17.02
CA ASN A 96 7.07 19.87 16.60
C ASN A 96 6.42 18.50 16.80
N CYS A 97 7.17 17.42 16.57
CA CYS A 97 6.66 16.05 16.60
C CYS A 97 7.08 15.31 17.88
N MET A 98 8.25 15.65 18.43
CA MET A 98 8.81 15.11 19.68
C MET A 98 8.81 13.57 19.77
N ILE A 99 8.96 12.87 18.63
CA ILE A 99 9.03 11.41 18.63
C ILE A 99 10.44 11.01 19.08
N PRO A 100 10.60 10.11 20.06
CA PRO A 100 11.92 9.68 20.51
C PRO A 100 12.74 9.04 19.39
N ASP A 101 14.03 9.37 19.28
CA ASP A 101 14.94 8.83 18.25
C ASP A 101 14.88 7.30 18.14
N GLY A 102 14.93 6.62 19.29
CA GLY A 102 14.88 5.16 19.34
C GLY A 102 13.60 4.56 18.78
N ILE A 103 12.49 5.31 18.79
CA ILE A 103 11.23 4.92 18.15
C ILE A 103 11.38 5.06 16.64
N VAL A 104 11.76 6.24 16.16
CA VAL A 104 11.87 6.56 14.72
C VAL A 104 12.80 5.57 14.01
N ARG A 105 13.98 5.30 14.57
CA ARG A 105 14.95 4.34 14.01
C ARG A 105 14.45 2.90 14.01
N SER A 106 13.54 2.56 14.93
CA SER A 106 12.97 1.21 15.02
C SER A 106 11.83 0.97 14.03
N LEU A 107 11.16 2.03 13.54
CA LEU A 107 10.02 1.93 12.63
C LEU A 107 10.37 1.16 11.36
N GLY A 108 11.53 1.44 10.75
CA GLY A 108 11.98 0.72 9.55
C GLY A 108 12.16 -0.80 9.77
N ARG A 109 12.60 -1.22 10.97
CA ARG A 109 12.68 -2.66 11.33
C ARG A 109 11.29 -3.25 11.51
N PHE A 110 10.41 -2.56 12.23
CA PHE A 110 9.06 -3.02 12.47
C PHE A 110 8.26 -3.13 11.17
N GLN A 111 8.45 -2.20 10.24
CA GLN A 111 7.77 -2.23 8.95
C GLN A 111 8.14 -3.48 8.14
N LYS A 112 9.42 -3.85 8.11
CA LYS A 112 9.87 -5.11 7.46
C LYS A 112 9.17 -6.33 8.07
N GLN A 113 9.05 -6.37 9.41
CA GLN A 113 8.38 -7.45 10.11
C GLN A 113 6.87 -7.46 9.85
N PHE A 114 6.23 -6.29 9.89
CA PHE A 114 4.81 -6.12 9.61
C PHE A 114 4.45 -6.62 8.22
N LYS A 115 5.20 -6.27 7.17
CA LYS A 115 4.92 -6.74 5.80
C LYS A 115 4.99 -8.26 5.65
N VAL A 116 5.81 -8.94 6.45
CA VAL A 116 5.86 -10.42 6.46
C VAL A 116 4.60 -10.99 7.13
N VAL A 117 4.22 -10.44 8.28
CA VAL A 117 3.04 -10.88 9.04
C VAL A 117 1.75 -10.57 8.27
N TYR A 118 1.59 -9.33 7.80
CA TYR A 118 0.41 -8.87 7.07
C TYR A 118 0.16 -9.67 5.79
N ARG A 119 1.22 -10.02 5.04
CA ARG A 119 1.09 -10.89 3.86
C ARG A 119 0.61 -12.29 4.24
N ARG A 120 1.20 -12.89 5.27
CA ARG A 120 0.78 -14.22 5.75
C ARG A 120 -0.69 -14.22 6.23
N ASP A 121 -1.10 -13.17 6.93
CA ASP A 121 -2.46 -13.03 7.44
C ASP A 121 -3.45 -12.80 6.28
N LYS A 122 -3.07 -12.00 5.28
CA LYS A 122 -3.86 -11.79 4.05
C LYS A 122 -4.01 -13.09 3.24
N GLU A 123 -2.94 -13.86 3.07
CA GLU A 123 -2.98 -15.16 2.40
C GLU A 123 -3.86 -16.17 3.15
N ALA A 124 -3.80 -16.19 4.50
CA ALA A 124 -4.66 -17.04 5.32
C ALA A 124 -6.14 -16.63 5.22
N ALA A 125 -6.43 -15.33 5.23
CA ALA A 125 -7.78 -14.80 5.06
C ALA A 125 -8.35 -15.08 3.66
N ASP A 126 -7.52 -14.95 2.61
CA ASP A 126 -7.90 -15.28 1.24
C ASP A 126 -8.18 -16.79 1.09
N THR A 127 -7.32 -17.64 1.68
CA THR A 127 -7.52 -19.09 1.71
C THR A 127 -8.81 -19.48 2.44
N LEU A 128 -9.11 -18.86 3.59
CA LEU A 128 -10.38 -19.07 4.32
C LEU A 128 -11.60 -18.59 3.53
N ARG A 129 -11.48 -17.48 2.81
CA ARG A 129 -12.54 -16.96 1.93
C ARG A 129 -12.78 -17.87 0.72
N ASN A 130 -11.72 -18.50 0.21
CA ASN A 130 -11.82 -19.46 -0.89
C ASN A 130 -12.39 -20.82 -0.42
N ILE A 131 -12.05 -21.25 0.79
CA ILE A 131 -12.62 -22.48 1.41
C ILE A 131 -14.08 -22.26 1.86
N GLY A 132 -14.45 -21.04 2.27
CA GLY A 132 -15.82 -20.69 2.65
C GLY A 132 -16.76 -20.39 1.47
N GLY A 133 -16.24 -20.35 0.24
CA GLY A 133 -16.98 -20.04 -0.99
C GLY A 133 -17.63 -21.24 -1.68
N GLU A 134 -17.27 -22.47 -1.33
CA GLU A 134 -17.87 -23.71 -1.86
C GLU A 134 -18.84 -24.36 -0.86
N GLY A 135 -19.85 -23.60 -0.43
CA GLY A 135 -21.07 -24.12 0.19
C GLY A 135 -22.11 -24.55 -0.84
N GLY A 136 -21.69 -25.06 -1.99
CA GLY A 136 -22.55 -25.54 -3.07
C GLY A 136 -23.01 -26.98 -2.85
N PHE A 137 -23.79 -27.25 -1.80
CA PHE A 137 -24.54 -28.51 -1.69
C PHE A 137 -25.77 -28.48 -2.63
N PHE A 138 -25.52 -28.34 -3.93
CA PHE A 138 -26.46 -28.78 -4.94
C PHE A 138 -26.36 -30.30 -5.06
N ARG A 139 -27.14 -31.00 -4.25
CA ARG A 139 -27.69 -32.30 -4.66
C ARG A 139 -29.20 -32.21 -4.63
N ASN A 140 -29.74 -31.69 -5.72
CA ASN A 140 -31.00 -32.22 -6.24
C ASN A 140 -30.85 -33.74 -6.32
N ASN A 141 -31.67 -34.49 -5.59
CA ASN A 141 -32.16 -35.76 -6.08
C ASN A 141 -33.68 -35.83 -5.85
N PRO A 142 -34.49 -35.86 -6.91
CA PRO A 142 -35.92 -36.09 -6.84
C PRO A 142 -36.23 -37.60 -6.85
N GLY A 143 -37.20 -38.03 -6.05
CA GLY A 143 -37.90 -39.32 -6.18
C GLY A 143 -37.16 -40.54 -5.61
N PHE A 144 -37.69 -41.13 -4.54
CA PHE A 144 -38.65 -42.26 -4.55
C PHE A 144 -39.24 -42.42 -3.15
#